data_AF-W0BHU9-F1
#
_entry.id   AF-W0BHU9-F1
#
_cell.length_a   1.000
_cell.length_b   1.000
_cell.length_c   1.000
_cell.angle_alpha   90.00
_cell.angle_beta   90.00
_cell.angle_gamma   90.00
#
_symmetry.space_group_name_H-M   'P 1'
#
loop_
_entity.id
_entity.type
_entity.pdbx_description
1 polymer ?
#
loop_
_entity_poly.entity_id
_entity_poly.type
_entity_poly.pdbx_seq_one_letter_code
_entity_poly.pdbx_strand_id
1 'polypeptide(L)'
;MKVVKIISFNANGIRSAARKGFYEWLQQQNADVVCIQETKAQIAQLMSETVYFPQDYHCDYFDAVKKAIVVLLFMLEKSHYKSLRA
;
A
#
# COMPACT_ATOMS: atom_id res chain seq x y z
N MET A 1 12.04 5.51 22.39
CA MET A 1 12.17 4.89 21.04
C MET A 1 10.79 4.82 20.43
N LYS A 2 10.62 5.24 19.17
CA LYS A 2 9.36 5.06 18.44
C LYS A 2 9.23 3.58 18.08
N VAL A 3 8.09 2.96 18.39
CA VAL A 3 7.77 1.61 17.94
C VAL A 3 7.32 1.69 16.49
N VAL A 4 7.96 0.93 15.61
CA VAL A 4 7.60 0.86 14.18
C VAL A 4 6.53 -0.22 14.00
N LYS A 5 5.41 0.14 13.35
CA LYS A 5 4.32 -0.79 13.03
C LYS A 5 4.37 -1.18 11.55
N ILE A 6 4.50 -2.48 11.29
CA ILE A 6 4.52 -3.08 9.96
C ILE A 6 3.28 -3.97 9.79
N ILE A 7 2.56 -3.80 8.70
CA ILE A 7 1.42 -4.64 8.32
C ILE A 7 1.75 -5.40 7.04
N SER A 8 1.51 -6.71 7.04
CA SER A 8 1.53 -7.53 5.83
C SER A 8 0.14 -8.09 5.59
N PHE A 9 -0.40 -7.88 4.39
CA PHE A 9 -1.77 -8.25 4.03
C PHE A 9 -1.82 -8.93 2.67
N ASN A 10 -2.24 -10.19 2.65
CA ASN A 10 -2.58 -10.87 1.40
C ASN A 10 -4.00 -10.45 0.98
N ALA A 11 -4.12 -9.74 -0.15
CA ALA A 11 -5.39 -9.18 -0.59
C ALA A 11 -6.28 -10.18 -1.36
N ASN A 12 -5.69 -11.23 -1.94
CA ASN A 12 -6.38 -12.15 -2.86
C ASN A 12 -7.25 -11.39 -3.89
N GLY A 13 -6.76 -10.26 -4.41
CA GLY A 13 -7.51 -9.29 -5.21
C GLY A 13 -7.69 -7.93 -4.51
N ILE A 14 -6.82 -6.97 -4.80
CA ILE A 14 -6.80 -5.64 -4.16
C ILE A 14 -8.08 -4.84 -4.42
N ARG A 15 -8.70 -4.99 -5.59
CA ARG A 15 -9.98 -4.34 -5.91
C ARG A 15 -11.13 -4.92 -5.10
N SER A 16 -11.12 -6.23 -4.82
CA SER A 16 -12.12 -6.85 -3.96
C SER A 16 -11.91 -6.44 -2.51
N ALA A 17 -10.66 -6.42 -2.06
CA ALA A 17 -10.30 -5.95 -0.72
C ALA A 17 -10.71 -4.47 -0.50
N ALA A 18 -10.46 -3.60 -1.47
CA ALA A 18 -10.88 -2.20 -1.43
C ALA A 18 -12.40 -2.06 -1.26
N ARG A 19 -13.20 -2.76 -2.07
CA ARG A 19 -14.67 -2.77 -1.93
C ARG A 19 -15.16 -3.31 -0.59
N LYS A 20 -14.34 -4.09 0.12
CA LYS A 20 -14.65 -4.65 1.45
C LYS A 20 -14.13 -3.78 2.60
N GLY A 21 -13.62 -2.59 2.33
CA GLY A 21 -13.22 -1.65 3.37
C GLY A 21 -11.75 -1.71 3.79
N PHE A 22 -10.87 -2.35 2.99
CA PHE A 22 -9.47 -2.52 3.37
C PHE A 22 -8.75 -1.19 3.62
N TYR A 23 -8.94 -0.19 2.75
CA TYR A 23 -8.22 1.08 2.84
C TYR A 23 -8.75 1.97 3.98
N GLU A 24 -10.05 1.88 4.26
CA GLU A 24 -10.72 2.51 5.39
C GLU A 24 -10.21 1.92 6.71
N TRP A 25 -10.09 0.59 6.78
CA TRP A 25 -9.47 -0.08 7.92
C TRP A 25 -8.00 0.31 8.07
N LEU A 26 -7.26 0.36 6.95
CA LEU A 26 -5.82 0.65 6.95
C LEU A 26 -5.51 2.05 7.49
N GLN A 27 -6.32 3.06 7.13
CA GLN A 27 -6.19 4.43 7.64
C GLN A 27 -6.24 4.50 9.18
N GLN A 28 -6.99 3.60 9.82
CA GLN A 28 -7.13 3.55 11.28
C GLN A 28 -5.96 2.85 11.99
N GLN A 29 -5.13 2.10 11.25
CA GLN A 29 -4.09 1.29 11.89
C GLN A 29 -2.84 2.07 12.31
N ASN A 30 -2.65 3.28 11.76
CA ASN A 30 -1.42 4.06 11.93
C ASN A 30 -0.17 3.21 11.67
N ALA A 31 -0.14 2.53 10.52
CA ALA A 31 0.99 1.71 10.10
C ALA A 31 2.11 2.60 9.55
N ASP A 32 3.35 2.29 9.91
CA ASP A 32 4.50 2.93 9.27
C ASP A 32 4.73 2.28 7.90
N VAL A 33 4.64 0.95 7.81
CA VAL A 33 4.88 0.18 6.58
C VAL A 33 3.72 -0.78 6.30
N VAL A 34 3.30 -0.88 5.03
CA VAL A 34 2.26 -1.80 4.57
C VAL A 34 2.77 -2.58 3.37
N CYS A 35 2.69 -3.90 3.44
CA CYS A 35 3.00 -4.81 2.34
C CYS A 35 1.70 -5.47 1.90
N ILE A 36 1.37 -5.40 0.60
CA ILE A 36 0.18 -6.04 0.05
C ILE A 36 0.60 -7.09 -0.97
N GLN A 37 0.14 -8.32 -0.80
CA GLN A 37 0.41 -9.43 -1.71
C GLN A 37 -0.86 -9.86 -2.47
N GLU A 38 -0.66 -10.56 -3.58
CA GLU A 38 -1.74 -11.10 -4.42
C GLU A 38 -2.77 -10.05 -4.84
N THR A 39 -2.34 -8.89 -5.34
CA THR A 39 -3.29 -7.84 -5.73
C THR A 39 -4.19 -8.25 -6.90
N LYS A 40 -3.74 -9.20 -7.74
CA LYS A 40 -4.44 -9.67 -8.96
C LYS A 40 -4.91 -8.52 -9.86
N ALA A 41 -4.12 -7.46 -9.92
CA ALA A 41 -4.34 -6.28 -10.76
C ALA A 41 -3.00 -5.85 -11.37
N GLN A 42 -3.04 -5.23 -12.54
CA GLN A 42 -1.88 -4.56 -13.13
C GLN A 42 -1.86 -3.09 -12.68
N ILE A 43 -0.68 -2.46 -12.63
CA ILE A 43 -0.52 -1.05 -12.23
C ILE A 43 -1.44 -0.14 -13.04
N ALA A 44 -1.52 -0.34 -14.36
CA ALA A 44 -2.36 0.44 -15.24
C ALA A 44 -3.86 0.40 -14.88
N GLN A 45 -4.32 -0.67 -14.22
CA GLN A 45 -5.71 -0.81 -13.75
C GLN A 45 -5.97 -0.08 -12.42
N LEU A 46 -4.91 0.30 -11.70
CA LEU A 46 -5.00 0.99 -10.42
C LEU A 46 -4.84 2.50 -10.58
N MET A 47 -4.05 2.96 -11.57
CA MET A 47 -3.71 4.39 -11.77
C MET A 47 -4.92 5.33 -11.88
N SER A 48 -6.08 4.82 -12.30
CA SER A 48 -7.31 5.61 -12.43
C SER A 48 -8.01 5.92 -11.10
N GLU A 49 -7.62 5.27 -10.00
CA GLU A 49 -8.30 5.37 -8.71
C GLU A 49 -7.31 5.74 -7.60
N THR A 50 -7.55 6.87 -6.95
CA THR A 50 -6.68 7.40 -5.88
C THR A 50 -6.66 6.55 -4.62
N VAL A 51 -7.65 5.66 -4.42
CA VAL A 51 -7.71 4.77 -3.25
C VAL A 51 -6.52 3.82 -3.18
N TYR A 52 -5.95 3.43 -4.33
CA TYR A 52 -4.75 2.60 -4.39
C TYR A 52 -3.46 3.44 -4.21
N PHE A 53 -3.54 4.76 -4.26
CA PHE A 53 -2.41 5.67 -4.10
C PHE A 53 -2.72 6.75 -3.05
N PRO A 54 -2.94 6.37 -1.78
CA PRO A 54 -3.28 7.32 -0.74
C PRO A 54 -2.19 8.39 -0.56
N GLN A 55 -2.58 9.65 -0.40
CA GLN A 55 -1.66 10.80 -0.41
C GLN A 55 -0.64 10.80 0.75
N ASP A 56 -1.00 10.21 1.89
CA ASP A 56 -0.14 10.09 3.07
C ASP A 56 1.01 9.08 2.88
N TYR A 57 1.09 8.51 1.69
CA TYR A 57 1.65 7.21 1.48
C TYR A 57 2.36 7.17 0.09
N HIS A 58 3.69 7.05 0.07
CA HIS A 58 4.49 6.69 -1.12
C HIS A 58 4.32 5.24 -1.62
N CYS A 59 3.54 5.01 -2.67
CA CYS A 59 3.16 3.67 -3.11
C CYS A 59 3.99 3.14 -4.30
N ASP A 60 4.68 2.02 -4.11
CA ASP A 60 5.39 1.29 -5.18
C ASP A 60 4.75 -0.07 -5.49
N TYR A 61 4.28 -0.21 -6.73
CA TYR A 61 3.68 -1.44 -7.25
C TYR A 61 4.59 -2.12 -8.26
N PHE A 62 4.67 -3.45 -8.21
CA PHE A 62 5.45 -4.25 -9.16
C PHE A 62 4.57 -5.27 -9.88
N ASP A 63 4.40 -5.09 -11.20
CA ASP A 63 3.62 -6.02 -12.00
C ASP A 63 4.30 -7.39 -12.10
N ALA A 64 3.55 -8.46 -11.86
CA ALA A 64 4.01 -9.81 -12.18
C ALA A 64 4.03 -10.04 -13.69
N VAL A 65 5.06 -10.75 -14.15
CA VAL A 65 5.25 -11.13 -15.57
C VAL A 65 4.14 -12.07 -16.07
N LYS A 66 3.53 -12.87 -15.17
CA LYS A 66 2.30 -13.64 -15.44
C LYS A 66 1.18 -13.10 -14.56
N LYS A 67 -0.09 -13.25 -14.98
CA LYS A 67 -1.30 -12.78 -14.27
C LYS A 67 -1.49 -13.41 -12.87
N ALA A 68 -0.60 -13.15 -11.94
CA ALA A 68 -0.72 -13.46 -10.52
C ALA A 68 0.52 -12.92 -9.81
N ILE A 69 0.29 -12.14 -8.75
CA ILE A 69 1.25 -11.71 -7.72
C ILE A 69 2.04 -10.43 -8.04
N VAL A 70 1.35 -9.30 -7.99
CA VAL A 70 1.98 -8.03 -7.65
C VAL A 70 2.28 -8.03 -6.15
N VAL A 71 3.52 -7.73 -5.79
CA VAL A 71 3.92 -7.44 -4.41
C VAL A 71 4.03 -5.92 -4.30
N LEU A 72 3.20 -5.31 -3.45
CA LEU A 72 3.36 -3.93 -3.03
C LEU A 72 4.34 -3.92 -1.86
N LEU A 73 5.38 -3.09 -1.95
CA LEU A 73 6.32 -2.89 -0.86
C LEU A 73 6.64 -1.41 -0.66
N PHE A 74 6.44 -0.99 0.58
CA PHE A 74 6.85 0.23 1.29
C PHE A 74 5.92 1.43 1.34
N MET A 75 5.92 2.00 2.55
CA MET A 75 5.81 3.40 2.80
C MET A 75 6.58 3.81 4.05
N LEU A 76 7.09 5.04 4.09
CA LEU A 76 7.71 5.65 5.27
C LEU A 76 7.11 7.04 5.51
N GLU A 77 6.40 7.10 6.64
CA GLU A 77 6.13 8.21 7.56
C GLU A 77 5.48 9.52 7.09
N LYS A 78 4.34 9.83 7.72
CA LYS A 78 3.77 11.18 7.84
C LYS A 78 4.84 12.16 8.36
N SER A 79 5.19 13.15 7.54
CA SER A 79 5.97 14.36 7.87
C SER A 79 7.47 14.28 8.23
N HIS A 80 8.11 13.12 8.45
CA HIS A 80 9.53 13.10 8.89
C HIS A 80 10.61 13.12 7.80
N TYR A 81 10.26 12.90 6.53
CA TYR A 81 11.25 12.98 5.44
C TYR A 81 11.78 14.41 5.20
N LYS A 82 11.06 15.46 5.63
CA LYS A 82 11.53 16.84 5.49
C LYS A 82 12.66 17.24 6.46
N SER A 83 12.94 16.47 7.53
CA SER A 83 13.97 16.85 8.52
C SER A 83 15.30 16.11 8.36
N LEU A 84 15.39 15.11 7.47
CA LEU A 84 16.60 14.30 7.27
C LEU A 84 17.41 14.70 6.03
N ARG A 85 17.03 15.79 5.35
CA ARG A 85 17.75 16.42 4.24
C ARG A 85 17.97 17.94 4.44
N ALA A 86 17.94 18.40 5.69
CA ALA A 86 18.44 19.72 6.08
C ALA A 86 19.84 19.59 6.66
#